data_AF-A0A7K3GBI5-F1
#
_entry.id   AF-A0A7K3GBI5-F1
#
_cell.length_a   1.000
_cell.length_b   1.000
_cell.length_c   1.000
_cell.angle_alpha   90.00
_cell.angle_beta   90.00
_cell.angle_gamma   90.00
#
_symmetry.space_group_name_H-M   'P 1'
#
loop_
_entity.id
_entity.type
_entity.pdbx_description
1 polymer ?
#
loop_
_entity_poly.entity_id
_entity_poly.type
_entity_poly.pdbx_seq_one_letter_code
_entity_poly.pdbx_strand_id
1 'polypeptide(L)'
;MTRPARLTGAALCGALVLVAAVWILKDLAALGAPADLAWYWAGDRFFLARGRAATSLADPVLLVASAATAVAALRSRHAASALAATGTATLALRLPGLWAPGSGALVTALLELALATGLVLVAAVGRRPADTPYEPLPGRPRTGPAVTAGVLLAAAAVTVTGWELYWGVRLPAEITVDRFTGGRSVVKATLAPPPGWLSAVLVALYATAAVSAVARARHARAFGLLAGAFLAAGGLAGTAGALRYGTLVQLADLPGPHRADVLTSVLGLLAGIVVLVLLAGRGAPAAAPAPYPPAGALPPP
;
A
#
# COMPACT_ATOMS: atom_id res chain seq x y z
N MET A 1 -12.06 11.84 15.35
CA MET A 1 -12.10 12.82 14.24
C MET A 1 -13.43 13.54 14.27
N THR A 2 -13.46 14.80 13.87
CA THR A 2 -14.71 15.56 13.73
C THR A 2 -15.56 15.01 12.58
N ARG A 3 -16.89 15.13 12.66
CA ARG A 3 -17.82 14.72 11.60
C ARG A 3 -17.50 15.35 10.23
N PRO A 4 -17.24 16.68 10.11
CA PRO A 4 -16.89 17.28 8.82
C PRO A 4 -15.60 16.67 8.24
N ALA A 5 -14.53 16.53 9.02
CA ALA A 5 -13.28 15.93 8.54
C ALA A 5 -13.48 14.49 8.02
N ARG A 6 -14.36 13.70 8.63
CA ARG A 6 -14.68 12.34 8.17
C ARG A 6 -15.40 12.34 6.82
N LEU A 7 -16.36 13.26 6.63
CA LEU A 7 -17.09 13.38 5.36
C LEU A 7 -16.17 13.89 4.25
N THR A 8 -15.36 14.90 4.51
CA THR A 8 -14.36 15.39 3.55
C THR A 8 -13.35 14.31 3.20
N GLY A 9 -12.83 13.58 4.19
CA GLY A 9 -11.92 12.45 3.95
C GLY A 9 -12.56 11.36 3.10
N ALA A 10 -13.83 11.00 3.37
CA ALA A 10 -14.56 10.03 2.56
C ALA A 10 -14.81 10.51 1.12
N ALA A 11 -15.12 11.80 0.94
CA ALA A 11 -15.29 12.39 -0.39
C ALA A 11 -13.99 12.39 -1.20
N LEU A 12 -12.86 12.76 -0.58
CA LEU A 12 -11.53 12.71 -1.21
C LEU A 12 -11.14 11.28 -1.60
N CYS A 13 -11.39 10.30 -0.72
CA CYS A 13 -11.19 8.89 -1.05
C CYS A 13 -12.11 8.43 -2.20
N GLY A 14 -13.37 8.88 -2.21
CA GLY A 14 -14.30 8.61 -3.31
C GLY A 14 -13.79 9.17 -4.65
N ALA A 15 -13.25 10.38 -4.65
CA ALA A 15 -12.63 10.96 -5.84
C ALA A 15 -11.43 10.14 -6.34
N LEU A 16 -10.54 9.68 -5.44
CA LEU A 16 -9.43 8.79 -5.81
C LEU A 16 -9.93 7.47 -6.41
N VAL A 17 -10.98 6.87 -5.83
CA VAL A 17 -11.60 5.65 -6.37
C VAL A 17 -12.14 5.89 -7.78
N LEU A 18 -12.82 7.01 -8.02
CA LEU A 18 -13.36 7.35 -9.34
C LEU A 18 -12.24 7.54 -10.37
N VAL A 19 -11.17 8.28 -10.02
CA VAL A 19 -10.02 8.48 -10.91
C VAL A 19 -9.39 7.14 -11.29
N ALA A 20 -9.11 6.28 -10.31
CA ALA A 20 -8.56 4.95 -10.57
C ALA A 20 -9.52 4.09 -11.41
N ALA A 21 -10.81 4.10 -11.11
CA ALA A 21 -11.82 3.33 -11.85
C ALA A 21 -11.93 3.75 -13.32
N VAL A 22 -11.88 5.06 -13.62
CA VAL A 22 -11.91 5.57 -15.00
C VAL A 22 -10.74 5.03 -15.82
N TRP A 23 -9.53 5.05 -15.27
CA TRP A 23 -8.34 4.53 -15.96
C TRP A 23 -8.36 3.01 -16.11
N ILE A 24 -8.82 2.27 -15.09
CA ILE A 24 -9.00 0.82 -15.18
C ILE A 24 -10.05 0.45 -16.24
N LEU A 25 -11.18 1.17 -16.30
CA LEU A 25 -12.21 0.96 -17.31
C LEU A 25 -11.72 1.30 -18.72
N LYS A 26 -10.91 2.36 -18.86
CA LYS A 26 -10.27 2.70 -20.13
C LYS A 26 -9.32 1.60 -20.61
N ASP A 27 -8.51 1.05 -19.72
CA ASP A 27 -7.61 -0.06 -20.06
C ASP A 27 -8.39 -1.34 -20.37
N LEU A 28 -9.47 -1.62 -19.64
CA LEU A 28 -10.36 -2.74 -19.90
C LEU A 28 -11.03 -2.61 -21.28
N ALA A 29 -11.48 -1.40 -21.65
CA ALA A 29 -12.05 -1.13 -22.97
C ALA A 29 -11.00 -1.29 -24.09
N ALA A 30 -9.73 -0.99 -23.81
CA ALA A 30 -8.65 -1.14 -24.78
C ALA A 30 -8.19 -2.59 -24.96
N LEU A 31 -8.14 -3.38 -23.87
CA LEU A 31 -7.70 -4.78 -23.90
C LEU A 31 -8.84 -5.77 -24.20
N GLY A 32 -10.11 -5.37 -24.01
CA GLY A 32 -11.29 -6.16 -24.37
C GLY A 32 -11.66 -7.27 -23.39
N ALA A 33 -10.73 -7.75 -22.54
CA ALA A 33 -10.99 -8.79 -21.55
C ALA A 33 -10.40 -8.47 -20.16
N PRO A 34 -11.12 -8.75 -19.06
CA PRO A 34 -10.61 -8.52 -17.71
C PRO A 34 -9.46 -9.45 -17.33
N ALA A 35 -9.44 -10.67 -17.89
CA ALA A 35 -8.33 -11.59 -17.70
C ALA A 35 -7.03 -11.03 -18.29
N ASP A 36 -7.10 -10.42 -19.48
CA ASP A 36 -5.93 -9.83 -20.13
C ASP A 36 -5.36 -8.65 -19.32
N LEU A 37 -6.23 -7.81 -18.76
CA LEU A 37 -5.82 -6.75 -17.85
C LEU A 37 -5.20 -7.29 -16.55
N ALA A 38 -5.79 -8.34 -15.96
CA ALA A 38 -5.23 -8.98 -14.77
C ALA A 38 -3.84 -9.58 -15.05
N TRP A 39 -3.65 -10.19 -16.21
CA TRP A 39 -2.36 -10.72 -16.64
C TRP A 39 -1.34 -9.63 -16.95
N TYR A 40 -1.77 -8.51 -17.53
CA TYR A 40 -0.95 -7.31 -17.69
C TYR A 40 -0.45 -6.81 -16.33
N TRP A 41 -1.34 -6.67 -15.34
CA TRP A 41 -0.95 -6.27 -13.99
C TRP A 41 -0.05 -7.28 -13.29
N ALA A 42 -0.19 -8.57 -13.61
CA ALA A 42 0.70 -9.63 -13.12
C ALA A 42 2.10 -9.59 -13.74
N GLY A 43 2.36 -8.70 -14.71
CA GLY A 43 3.66 -8.54 -15.35
C GLY A 43 3.89 -9.50 -16.53
N ASP A 44 2.82 -10.01 -17.14
CA ASP A 44 2.94 -10.87 -18.32
C ASP A 44 3.65 -10.15 -19.48
N ARG A 45 4.79 -10.72 -19.90
CA ARG A 45 5.67 -10.13 -20.92
C ARG A 45 5.05 -10.14 -22.31
N PHE A 46 4.05 -10.97 -22.59
CA PHE A 46 3.37 -11.01 -23.88
C PHE A 46 2.66 -9.70 -24.24
N PHE A 47 2.26 -8.91 -23.24
CA PHE A 47 1.55 -7.65 -23.49
C PHE A 47 2.47 -6.46 -23.78
N LEU A 48 3.78 -6.59 -23.60
CA LEU A 48 4.73 -5.57 -24.06
C LEU A 48 4.63 -5.34 -25.58
N ALA A 49 4.10 -6.31 -26.34
CA ALA A 49 3.93 -6.26 -27.79
C ALA A 49 2.54 -5.77 -28.27
N ARG A 50 1.48 -5.83 -27.46
CA ARG A 50 0.08 -5.51 -27.88
C ARG A 50 -0.36 -4.07 -27.58
N GLY A 51 0.36 -3.35 -26.75
CA GLY A 51 0.02 -1.98 -26.34
C GLY A 51 0.23 -1.77 -24.85
N ARG A 52 0.51 -0.52 -24.45
CA ARG A 52 0.76 -0.18 -23.04
C ARG A 52 -0.55 0.23 -22.37
N ALA A 53 -0.98 -0.54 -21.37
CA ALA A 53 -2.05 -0.09 -20.48
C ALA A 53 -1.56 1.11 -19.65
N ALA A 54 -2.49 1.97 -19.25
CA ALA A 54 -2.16 3.12 -18.41
C ALA A 54 -1.91 2.71 -16.95
N THR A 55 -2.62 1.69 -16.47
CA THR A 55 -2.62 1.20 -15.09
C THR A 55 -1.67 0.03 -14.87
N SER A 56 -1.36 -0.21 -13.61
CA SER A 56 -0.46 -1.22 -13.07
C SER A 56 -1.11 -1.91 -11.87
N LEU A 57 -0.46 -2.93 -11.32
CA LEU A 57 -0.91 -3.62 -10.10
C LEU A 57 -1.14 -2.67 -8.91
N ALA A 58 -0.45 -1.53 -8.84
CA ALA A 58 -0.63 -0.57 -7.75
C ALA A 58 -2.01 0.11 -7.79
N ASP A 59 -2.58 0.31 -8.98
CA ASP A 59 -3.84 1.02 -9.19
C ASP A 59 -5.06 0.29 -8.57
N PRO A 60 -5.31 -1.01 -8.80
CA PRO A 60 -6.40 -1.72 -8.14
C PRO A 60 -6.17 -1.83 -6.62
N VAL A 61 -4.92 -1.94 -6.15
CA VAL A 61 -4.62 -1.95 -4.71
C VAL A 61 -4.97 -0.60 -4.08
N LEU A 62 -4.56 0.51 -4.69
CA LEU A 62 -4.91 1.87 -4.24
C LEU A 62 -6.41 2.15 -4.33
N LEU A 63 -7.09 1.63 -5.33
CA LEU A 63 -8.55 1.71 -5.45
C LEU A 63 -9.23 1.02 -4.26
N VAL A 64 -8.86 -0.22 -3.96
CA VAL A 64 -9.43 -0.98 -2.84
C VAL A 64 -9.08 -0.33 -1.50
N ALA A 65 -7.83 0.13 -1.32
CA ALA A 65 -7.42 0.86 -0.13
C ALA A 65 -8.23 2.14 0.06
N SER A 66 -8.36 2.95 -0.99
CA SER A 66 -9.14 4.19 -0.97
C SER A 66 -10.60 3.93 -0.63
N ALA A 67 -11.23 2.94 -1.25
CA ALA A 67 -12.61 2.53 -0.94
C ALA A 67 -12.77 2.06 0.51
N ALA A 68 -11.88 1.20 1.00
CA ALA A 68 -11.88 0.74 2.38
C ALA A 68 -11.69 1.91 3.36
N THR A 69 -10.85 2.88 3.04
CA THR A 69 -10.66 4.08 3.85
C THR A 69 -11.84 5.04 3.83
N ALA A 70 -12.55 5.17 2.69
CA ALA A 70 -13.80 5.90 2.63
C ALA A 70 -14.84 5.27 3.57
N VAL A 71 -15.01 3.95 3.50
CA VAL A 71 -15.92 3.20 4.39
C VAL A 71 -15.49 3.35 5.85
N ALA A 72 -14.20 3.25 6.16
CA ALA A 72 -13.67 3.45 7.50
C ALA A 72 -13.91 4.88 8.01
N ALA A 73 -13.75 5.90 7.16
CA ALA A 73 -14.07 7.29 7.47
C ALA A 73 -15.55 7.47 7.79
N LEU A 74 -16.45 6.86 7.01
CA LEU A 74 -17.91 6.94 7.23
C LEU A 74 -18.39 6.15 8.46
N ARG A 75 -17.69 5.07 8.85
CA ARG A 75 -18.11 4.19 9.95
C ARG A 75 -17.38 4.43 11.28
N SER A 76 -16.19 5.00 11.28
CA SER A 76 -15.34 5.10 12.48
C SER A 76 -14.85 6.52 12.78
N ARG A 77 -14.83 6.87 14.07
CA ARG A 77 -14.23 8.10 14.59
C ARG A 77 -12.69 8.08 14.57
N HIS A 78 -12.07 6.92 14.33
CA HIS A 78 -10.61 6.72 14.37
C HIS A 78 -9.96 6.59 12.97
N ALA A 79 -10.64 7.07 11.93
CA ALA A 79 -10.19 6.94 10.54
C ALA A 79 -8.95 7.76 10.16
N ALA A 80 -8.45 8.64 11.03
CA ALA A 80 -7.31 9.53 10.73
C ALA A 80 -6.07 8.75 10.29
N SER A 81 -5.78 7.61 10.93
CA SER A 81 -4.64 6.77 10.55
C SER A 81 -4.79 6.13 9.17
N ALA A 82 -6.02 5.74 8.80
CA ALA A 82 -6.32 5.18 7.49
C ALA A 82 -6.23 6.23 6.37
N LEU A 83 -6.77 7.43 6.61
CA LEU A 83 -6.65 8.57 5.70
C LEU A 83 -5.18 8.97 5.50
N ALA A 84 -4.40 9.05 6.59
CA ALA A 84 -2.98 9.35 6.53
C ALA A 84 -2.19 8.27 5.79
N ALA A 85 -2.40 6.98 6.08
CA ALA A 85 -1.70 5.88 5.42
C ALA A 85 -1.99 5.85 3.92
N THR A 86 -3.26 6.01 3.53
CA THR A 86 -3.66 6.00 2.11
C THR A 86 -3.15 7.24 1.40
N GLY A 87 -3.32 8.43 1.98
CA GLY A 87 -2.80 9.67 1.40
C GLY A 87 -1.28 9.65 1.23
N THR A 88 -0.53 9.19 2.24
CA THR A 88 0.94 9.11 2.15
C THR A 88 1.40 8.09 1.12
N ALA A 89 0.76 6.92 1.03
CA ALA A 89 1.10 5.93 0.01
C ALA A 89 0.76 6.42 -1.40
N THR A 90 -0.41 7.02 -1.61
CA THR A 90 -0.79 7.61 -2.90
C THR A 90 0.16 8.73 -3.30
N LEU A 91 0.52 9.63 -2.37
CA LEU A 91 1.54 10.67 -2.62
C LEU A 91 2.87 10.06 -3.06
N ALA A 92 3.38 9.09 -2.31
CA ALA A 92 4.66 8.46 -2.59
C ALA A 92 4.65 7.73 -3.94
N LEU A 93 3.57 7.02 -4.28
CA LEU A 93 3.46 6.26 -5.53
C LEU A 93 3.22 7.15 -6.75
N ARG A 94 2.58 8.30 -6.58
CA ARG A 94 2.23 9.20 -7.70
C ARG A 94 3.20 10.36 -7.89
N LEU A 95 4.11 10.59 -6.96
CA LEU A 95 5.16 11.61 -7.08
C LEU A 95 5.93 11.52 -8.41
N PRO A 96 6.29 10.31 -8.91
CA PRO A 96 6.96 10.22 -10.20
C PRO A 96 6.16 10.66 -11.42
N GLY A 97 4.83 10.80 -11.28
CA GLY A 97 3.99 11.36 -12.32
C GLY A 97 4.31 12.82 -12.65
N LEU A 98 4.98 13.56 -11.75
CA LEU A 98 5.38 14.95 -11.97
C LEU A 98 6.46 15.13 -13.03
N TRP A 99 7.31 14.11 -13.20
CA TRP A 99 8.38 14.11 -14.19
C TRP A 99 8.16 13.03 -15.26
N ALA A 100 6.97 12.44 -15.31
CA ALA A 100 6.60 11.49 -16.34
C ALA A 100 6.26 12.21 -17.66
N PRO A 101 6.75 11.73 -18.82
CA PRO A 101 6.40 12.31 -20.10
C PRO A 101 4.92 12.07 -20.45
N GLY A 102 4.16 13.13 -20.73
CA GLY A 102 2.78 13.08 -21.23
C GLY A 102 1.77 13.95 -20.45
N SER A 103 1.09 14.87 -21.15
CA SER A 103 0.20 15.88 -20.53
C SER A 103 -1.00 15.28 -19.79
N GLY A 104 -1.66 14.25 -20.34
CA GLY A 104 -2.82 13.62 -19.68
C GLY A 104 -2.46 12.82 -18.42
N ALA A 105 -1.28 12.20 -18.40
CA ALA A 105 -0.75 11.50 -17.24
C ALA A 105 -0.35 12.50 -16.14
N LEU A 106 0.25 13.63 -16.53
CA LEU A 106 0.62 14.70 -15.61
C LEU A 106 -0.60 15.31 -14.91
N VAL A 107 -1.68 15.61 -15.65
CA VAL A 107 -2.91 16.14 -15.05
C VAL A 107 -3.50 15.17 -14.04
N THR A 108 -3.52 13.87 -14.38
CA THR A 108 -3.99 12.83 -13.46
C THR A 108 -3.11 12.75 -12.21
N ALA A 109 -1.78 12.76 -12.39
CA ALA A 109 -0.84 12.73 -11.27
C ALA A 109 -1.01 13.95 -10.36
N LEU A 110 -1.13 15.16 -10.91
CA LEU A 110 -1.37 16.38 -10.15
C LEU A 110 -2.68 16.32 -9.36
N LEU A 111 -3.76 15.82 -9.99
CA LEU A 111 -5.04 15.62 -9.32
C LEU A 111 -4.94 14.61 -8.17
N GLU A 112 -4.32 13.45 -8.41
CA GLU A 112 -4.11 12.43 -7.37
C GLU A 112 -3.24 12.95 -6.22
N LEU A 113 -2.18 13.72 -6.53
CA LEU A 113 -1.32 14.36 -5.53
C LEU A 113 -2.09 15.40 -4.71
N ALA A 114 -2.93 16.21 -5.35
CA ALA A 114 -3.78 17.18 -4.64
C ALA A 114 -4.78 16.48 -3.71
N LEU A 115 -5.47 15.45 -4.19
CA LEU A 115 -6.40 14.64 -3.40
C LEU A 115 -5.70 13.95 -2.22
N ALA A 116 -4.53 13.36 -2.46
CA ALA A 116 -3.75 12.66 -1.45
C ALA A 116 -3.17 13.63 -0.40
N THR A 117 -2.73 14.82 -0.81
CA THR A 117 -2.36 15.92 0.11
C THR A 117 -3.56 16.33 0.97
N GLY A 118 -4.73 16.50 0.36
CA GLY A 118 -5.98 16.77 1.06
C GLY A 118 -6.29 15.71 2.12
N LEU A 119 -6.09 14.42 1.82
CA LEU A 119 -6.28 13.34 2.79
C LEU A 119 -5.34 13.45 4.00
N VAL A 120 -4.06 13.75 3.76
CA VAL A 120 -3.08 13.93 4.84
C VAL A 120 -3.42 15.14 5.70
N LEU A 121 -3.81 16.26 5.08
CA LEU A 121 -4.24 17.47 5.79
C LEU A 121 -5.50 17.24 6.61
N VAL A 122 -6.53 16.60 6.04
CA VAL A 122 -7.76 16.22 6.75
C VAL A 122 -7.46 15.27 7.91
N ALA A 123 -6.53 14.33 7.72
CA ALA A 123 -6.08 13.43 8.78
C ALA A 123 -5.32 14.16 9.90
N ALA A 124 -4.58 15.23 9.58
CA ALA A 124 -3.84 16.03 10.54
C ALA A 124 -4.73 17.01 11.32
N VAL A 125 -5.51 17.82 10.61
CA VAL A 125 -6.40 18.86 11.17
C VAL A 125 -7.62 18.23 11.84
N GLY A 126 -8.14 17.13 11.28
CA GLY A 126 -9.32 16.45 11.81
C GLY A 126 -9.07 15.61 13.06
N ARG A 127 -7.84 15.56 13.61
CA ARG A 127 -7.57 14.89 14.88
C ARG A 127 -8.21 15.69 16.01
N ARG A 128 -9.22 15.11 16.64
CA ARG A 128 -9.75 15.65 17.90
C ARG A 128 -8.85 15.13 19.04
N PRO A 129 -8.36 16.00 19.94
CA PRO A 129 -7.79 15.57 21.22
C PRO A 129 -8.78 14.66 21.96
N ALA A 130 -8.30 13.75 22.80
CA ALA A 130 -9.21 13.06 23.72
C ALA A 130 -9.64 14.09 24.76
N ASP A 131 -10.91 14.49 24.73
CA ASP A 131 -11.40 15.56 25.61
C ASP A 131 -11.55 15.08 27.07
N THR A 132 -11.54 13.77 27.29
CA THR A 132 -11.61 13.18 28.64
C THR A 132 -10.75 11.92 28.77
N PRO A 133 -10.17 11.63 29.95
CA PRO A 133 -9.44 10.37 30.23
C PRO A 133 -10.29 9.11 30.05
N TYR A 134 -11.62 9.26 30.05
CA TYR A 134 -12.60 8.18 29.93
C TYR A 134 -13.03 7.91 28.49
N GLU A 135 -12.60 8.72 27.52
CA GLU A 135 -12.96 8.49 26.11
C GLU A 135 -12.24 7.22 25.60
N PRO A 136 -12.97 6.20 25.11
CA PRO A 136 -12.37 4.96 24.68
C PRO A 136 -11.46 5.19 23.47
N LEU A 137 -10.14 5.11 23.70
CA LEU A 137 -9.11 5.16 22.67
C LEU A 137 -9.22 3.96 21.73
N PRO A 138 -8.77 4.10 20.46
CA PRO A 138 -8.73 2.96 19.55
C PRO A 138 -7.83 1.85 20.12
N GLY A 139 -8.36 0.63 20.17
CA GLY A 139 -7.66 -0.53 20.72
C GLY A 139 -6.34 -0.78 20.01
N ARG A 140 -5.28 -1.03 20.79
CA ARG A 140 -3.96 -1.40 20.27
C ARG A 140 -4.01 -2.85 19.74
N PRO A 141 -3.24 -3.20 18.71
CA PRO A 141 -3.16 -4.60 18.28
C PRO A 141 -2.59 -5.46 19.42
N ARG A 142 -3.06 -6.72 19.52
CA ARG A 142 -2.56 -7.68 20.52
C ARG A 142 -1.07 -7.95 20.27
N THR A 143 -0.31 -8.21 21.35
CA THR A 143 1.15 -8.37 21.31
C THR A 143 1.61 -9.43 20.30
N GLY A 144 1.07 -10.65 20.39
CA GLY A 144 1.42 -11.74 19.47
C GLY A 144 1.21 -11.38 17.99
N PRO A 145 -0.03 -11.08 17.56
CA PRO A 145 -0.32 -10.69 16.18
C PRO A 145 0.47 -9.49 15.68
N ALA A 146 0.71 -8.48 16.53
CA ALA A 146 1.49 -7.30 16.15
C ALA A 146 2.95 -7.63 15.89
N VAL A 147 3.58 -8.42 16.75
CA VAL A 147 4.99 -8.82 16.59
C VAL A 147 5.15 -9.71 15.36
N THR A 148 4.29 -10.72 15.17
CA THR A 148 4.36 -11.58 13.98
C THR A 148 4.19 -10.79 12.69
N ALA A 149 3.20 -9.89 12.62
CA ALA A 149 3.03 -9.03 11.46
C ALA A 149 4.24 -8.11 11.24
N GLY A 150 4.81 -7.56 12.32
CA GLY A 150 6.00 -6.73 12.26
C GLY A 150 7.22 -7.46 11.71
N VAL A 151 7.46 -8.71 12.15
CA VAL A 151 8.57 -9.55 11.67
C VAL A 151 8.39 -9.90 10.19
N LEU A 152 7.18 -10.29 9.77
CA LEU A 152 6.90 -10.61 8.36
C LEU A 152 7.12 -9.40 7.45
N LEU A 153 6.67 -8.21 7.87
CA LEU A 153 6.87 -6.98 7.11
C LEU A 153 8.34 -6.54 7.10
N ALA A 154 9.07 -6.72 8.20
CA ALA A 154 10.51 -6.46 8.23
C ALA A 154 11.28 -7.39 7.27
N ALA A 155 10.95 -8.69 7.27
CA ALA A 155 11.52 -9.65 6.33
C ALA A 155 11.20 -9.28 4.87
N ALA A 156 9.96 -8.87 4.58
CA ALA A 156 9.57 -8.39 3.26
C ALA A 156 10.37 -7.13 2.84
N ALA A 157 10.57 -6.17 3.75
CA ALA A 157 11.38 -4.98 3.48
C ALA A 157 12.82 -5.36 3.13
N VAL A 158 13.45 -6.21 3.93
CA VAL A 158 14.82 -6.71 3.68
C VAL A 158 14.91 -7.46 2.35
N THR A 159 13.90 -8.26 2.02
CA THR A 159 13.88 -9.04 0.77
C THR A 159 13.80 -8.11 -0.45
N VAL A 160 12.93 -7.09 -0.42
CA VAL A 160 12.83 -6.11 -1.51
C VAL A 160 14.14 -5.31 -1.63
N THR A 161 14.73 -4.87 -0.52
CA THR A 161 16.04 -4.19 -0.53
C THR A 161 17.14 -5.08 -1.10
N GLY A 162 17.16 -6.37 -0.76
CA GLY A 162 18.11 -7.34 -1.29
C GLY A 162 17.99 -7.52 -2.79
N TRP A 163 16.76 -7.58 -3.32
CA TRP A 163 16.52 -7.62 -4.76
C TRP A 163 16.98 -6.34 -5.47
N GLU A 164 16.69 -5.15 -4.92
CA GLU A 164 17.17 -3.90 -5.52
C GLU A 164 18.69 -3.79 -5.48
N LEU A 165 19.35 -4.26 -4.41
CA LEU A 165 20.82 -4.31 -4.35
C LEU A 165 21.39 -5.30 -5.38
N TYR A 166 20.78 -6.48 -5.52
CA TYR A 166 21.15 -7.47 -6.52
C TYR A 166 21.09 -6.89 -7.95
N TRP A 167 20.02 -6.17 -8.27
CA TRP A 167 19.87 -5.52 -9.58
C TRP A 167 20.81 -4.33 -9.75
N GLY A 168 21.02 -3.52 -8.71
CA GLY A 168 21.92 -2.36 -8.75
C GLY A 168 23.38 -2.73 -9.01
N VAL A 169 23.81 -3.94 -8.60
CA VAL A 169 25.17 -4.45 -8.87
C VAL A 169 25.29 -5.08 -10.27
N ARG A 170 24.19 -5.58 -10.84
CA ARG A 170 24.20 -6.31 -12.12
C ARG A 170 23.82 -5.46 -13.34
N LEU A 171 23.04 -4.42 -13.14
CA LEU A 171 22.59 -3.53 -14.21
C LEU A 171 23.60 -2.40 -14.41
N PRO A 172 23.79 -1.91 -15.64
CA PRO A 172 24.49 -0.67 -15.90
C PRO A 172 23.95 0.48 -15.03
N ALA A 173 24.82 1.40 -14.63
CA ALA A 173 24.45 2.52 -13.76
C ALA A 173 23.29 3.35 -14.34
N GLU A 174 23.28 3.55 -15.65
CA GLU A 174 22.22 4.27 -16.38
C GLU A 174 20.85 3.60 -16.21
N ILE A 175 20.78 2.28 -16.38
CA ILE A 175 19.54 1.50 -16.20
C ILE A 175 19.11 1.53 -14.72
N THR A 176 20.08 1.46 -13.80
CA THR A 176 19.80 1.53 -12.37
C THR A 176 19.18 2.87 -11.99
N VAL A 177 19.72 3.99 -12.48
CA VAL A 177 19.15 5.33 -12.24
C VAL A 177 17.77 5.47 -12.88
N ASP A 178 17.62 5.02 -14.13
CA ASP A 178 16.36 5.08 -14.87
C ASP A 178 15.24 4.30 -14.16
N ARG A 179 15.55 3.22 -13.41
CA ARG A 179 14.57 2.51 -12.59
C ARG A 179 13.95 3.36 -11.49
N PHE A 180 14.64 4.40 -11.01
CA PHE A 180 14.10 5.32 -9.98
C PHE A 180 13.49 6.58 -10.60
N THR A 181 14.06 7.07 -11.69
CA THR A 181 13.61 8.33 -12.34
C THR A 181 12.57 8.10 -13.42
N GLY A 182 12.39 6.88 -13.93
CA GLY A 182 11.48 6.59 -15.04
C GLY A 182 12.04 7.00 -16.39
N GLY A 183 13.36 6.92 -16.58
CA GLY A 183 14.04 7.25 -17.82
C GLY A 183 13.74 6.29 -18.97
N ARG A 184 14.39 6.53 -20.12
CA ARG A 184 14.04 5.91 -21.42
C ARG A 184 14.26 4.40 -21.47
N SER A 185 15.12 3.85 -20.61
CA SER A 185 15.40 2.41 -20.58
C SER A 185 14.32 1.59 -19.85
N VAL A 186 13.34 2.25 -19.22
CA VAL A 186 12.29 1.58 -18.44
C VAL A 186 10.97 1.60 -19.20
N VAL A 187 10.47 0.41 -19.54
CA VAL A 187 9.11 0.24 -20.02
C VAL A 187 8.16 0.13 -18.84
N LYS A 188 7.21 1.05 -18.73
CA LYS A 188 6.22 1.08 -17.64
C LYS A 188 4.84 1.49 -18.17
N ALA A 189 3.81 1.17 -17.37
CA ALA A 189 2.48 1.72 -17.58
C ALA A 189 2.51 3.25 -17.40
N THR A 190 1.59 3.95 -18.07
CA THR A 190 1.60 5.42 -18.10
C THR A 190 1.53 6.04 -16.69
N LEU A 191 0.66 5.51 -15.83
CA LEU A 191 0.47 5.95 -14.43
C LEU A 191 1.33 5.17 -13.43
N ALA A 192 2.04 4.13 -13.87
CA ALA A 192 2.87 3.34 -12.98
C ALA A 192 4.08 4.15 -12.48
N PRO A 193 4.44 4.08 -11.19
CA PRO A 193 5.74 4.54 -10.74
C PRO A 193 6.86 3.74 -11.43
N PRO A 194 8.04 4.34 -11.60
CA PRO A 194 9.25 3.61 -11.96
C PRO A 194 9.49 2.43 -11.00
N PRO A 195 9.98 1.27 -11.48
CA PRO A 195 10.03 0.05 -10.69
C PRO A 195 10.95 0.17 -9.45
N GLY A 196 12.11 0.81 -9.57
CA GLY A 196 12.99 1.07 -8.43
C GLY A 196 12.35 2.03 -7.42
N TRP A 197 11.63 3.05 -7.91
CA TRP A 197 10.86 3.96 -7.04
C TRP A 197 9.75 3.22 -6.29
N LEU A 198 9.00 2.35 -6.99
CA LEU A 198 7.99 1.49 -6.37
C LEU A 198 8.61 0.63 -5.27
N SER A 199 9.74 -0.03 -5.53
CA SER A 199 10.47 -0.81 -4.54
C SER A 199 10.87 0.02 -3.33
N ALA A 200 11.40 1.24 -3.54
CA ALA A 200 11.75 2.14 -2.44
C ALA A 200 10.53 2.53 -1.58
N VAL A 201 9.39 2.83 -2.22
CA VAL A 201 8.14 3.14 -1.52
C VAL A 201 7.63 1.92 -0.74
N LEU A 202 7.70 0.71 -1.32
CA LEU A 202 7.30 -0.52 -0.64
C LEU A 202 8.22 -0.83 0.54
N VAL A 203 9.53 -0.66 0.42
CA VAL A 203 10.49 -0.80 1.53
C VAL A 203 10.15 0.17 2.66
N ALA A 204 9.92 1.44 2.33
CA ALA A 204 9.54 2.44 3.32
C ALA A 204 8.20 2.10 4.00
N LEU A 205 7.20 1.66 3.23
CA LEU A 205 5.90 1.25 3.75
C LEU A 205 6.01 0.01 4.67
N TYR A 206 6.77 -1.00 4.27
CA TYR A 206 6.95 -2.23 5.03
C TYR A 206 7.76 -1.99 6.30
N ALA A 207 8.84 -1.22 6.22
CA ALA A 207 9.65 -0.85 7.38
C ALA A 207 8.87 0.02 8.38
N THR A 208 8.15 1.04 7.91
CA THR A 208 7.33 1.89 8.79
C THR A 208 6.20 1.09 9.44
N ALA A 209 5.54 0.20 8.70
CA ALA A 209 4.52 -0.69 9.24
C ALA A 209 5.11 -1.69 10.26
N ALA A 210 6.29 -2.25 9.99
CA ALA A 210 6.99 -3.16 10.90
C ALA A 210 7.35 -2.47 12.23
N VAL A 211 8.01 -1.31 12.16
CA VAL A 211 8.37 -0.52 13.35
C VAL A 211 7.11 -0.11 14.12
N SER A 212 6.07 0.33 13.42
CA SER A 212 4.79 0.70 14.05
C SER A 212 4.14 -0.49 14.77
N ALA A 213 4.20 -1.69 14.19
CA ALA A 213 3.64 -2.90 14.76
C ALA A 213 4.39 -3.34 16.02
N VAL A 214 5.73 -3.35 15.99
CA VAL A 214 6.58 -3.64 17.15
C VAL A 214 6.39 -2.61 18.26
N ALA A 215 6.31 -1.32 17.91
CA ALA A 215 6.01 -0.24 18.84
C ALA A 215 4.55 -0.23 19.34
N ARG A 216 3.68 -1.10 18.79
CA ARG A 216 2.23 -1.15 19.07
C ARG A 216 1.55 0.20 18.91
N ALA A 217 1.99 0.96 17.90
CA ALA A 217 1.48 2.29 17.62
C ALA A 217 0.01 2.23 17.15
N ARG A 218 -0.78 3.26 17.46
CA ARG A 218 -2.20 3.35 17.06
C ARG A 218 -2.42 3.32 15.54
N HIS A 219 -1.41 3.69 14.75
CA HIS A 219 -1.44 3.70 13.29
C HIS A 219 -0.91 2.40 12.67
N ALA A 220 -0.39 1.46 13.47
CA ALA A 220 0.18 0.20 12.98
C ALA A 220 -0.81 -0.62 12.16
N ARG A 221 -2.10 -0.60 12.52
CA ARG A 221 -3.13 -1.33 11.78
C ARG A 221 -3.36 -0.78 10.38
N ALA A 222 -3.43 0.55 10.23
CA ALA A 222 -3.69 1.16 8.93
C ALA A 222 -2.52 0.94 7.96
N PHE A 223 -1.30 1.26 8.39
CA PHE A 223 -0.10 1.04 7.59
C PHE A 223 0.16 -0.44 7.34
N GLY A 224 -0.04 -1.30 8.34
CA GLY A 224 0.16 -2.74 8.20
C GLY A 224 -0.86 -3.43 7.28
N LEU A 225 -2.12 -3.01 7.29
CA LEU A 225 -3.12 -3.52 6.33
C LEU A 225 -2.79 -3.09 4.90
N LEU A 226 -2.38 -1.84 4.71
CA LEU A 226 -1.97 -1.33 3.40
C LEU A 226 -0.71 -2.05 2.90
N ALA A 227 0.29 -2.20 3.76
CA ALA A 227 1.49 -2.98 3.49
C ALA A 227 1.18 -4.43 3.13
N GLY A 228 0.34 -5.10 3.93
CA GLY A 228 -0.12 -6.47 3.67
C GLY A 228 -0.86 -6.61 2.35
N ALA A 229 -1.66 -5.61 1.96
CA ALA A 229 -2.37 -5.60 0.68
C ALA A 229 -1.41 -5.52 -0.51
N PHE A 230 -0.41 -4.62 -0.47
CA PHE A 230 0.62 -4.54 -1.52
C PHE A 230 1.48 -5.81 -1.57
N LEU A 231 1.85 -6.35 -0.41
CA LEU A 231 2.65 -7.57 -0.32
C LEU A 231 1.88 -8.79 -0.88
N ALA A 232 0.60 -8.94 -0.51
CA ALA A 232 -0.26 -9.99 -1.03
C ALA A 232 -0.50 -9.83 -2.54
N ALA A 233 -0.76 -8.61 -3.02
CA ALA A 233 -0.99 -8.36 -4.45
C ALA A 233 0.27 -8.66 -5.28
N GLY A 234 1.44 -8.21 -4.84
CA GLY A 234 2.72 -8.49 -5.50
C GLY A 234 3.05 -9.98 -5.53
N GLY A 235 2.88 -10.65 -4.39
CA GLY A 235 3.05 -12.11 -4.31
C GLY A 235 2.05 -12.86 -5.17
N LEU A 236 0.78 -12.44 -5.22
CA LEU A 236 -0.25 -13.04 -6.08
C LEU A 236 0.12 -12.89 -7.56
N ALA A 237 0.52 -11.70 -7.99
CA ALA A 237 0.97 -11.44 -9.36
C ALA A 237 2.15 -12.35 -9.74
N GLY A 238 3.20 -12.40 -8.91
CA GLY A 238 4.38 -13.22 -9.16
C GLY A 238 4.08 -14.72 -9.17
N THR A 239 3.26 -15.20 -8.22
CA THR A 239 2.85 -16.61 -8.17
C THR A 239 1.94 -17.01 -9.33
N ALA A 240 1.00 -16.17 -9.71
CA ALA A 240 0.14 -16.40 -10.87
C ALA A 240 0.96 -16.45 -12.15
N GLY A 241 1.93 -15.53 -12.32
CA GLY A 241 2.88 -15.58 -13.43
C GLY A 241 3.69 -16.87 -13.41
N ALA A 242 4.20 -17.28 -12.24
CA ALA A 242 5.00 -18.48 -12.10
C ALA A 242 4.22 -19.77 -12.45
N LEU A 243 2.94 -19.83 -12.09
CA LEU A 243 2.02 -20.90 -12.49
C LEU A 243 1.77 -20.87 -14.00
N ARG A 244 1.47 -19.70 -14.55
CA ARG A 244 1.13 -19.53 -15.96
C ARG A 244 2.24 -19.97 -16.91
N TYR A 245 3.50 -19.70 -16.54
CA TYR A 245 4.65 -20.10 -17.34
C TYR A 245 5.23 -21.46 -16.96
N GLY A 246 4.57 -22.24 -16.10
CA GLY A 246 5.03 -23.57 -15.68
C GLY A 246 6.29 -23.58 -14.80
N THR A 247 6.79 -22.41 -14.41
CA THR A 247 8.05 -22.28 -13.64
C THR A 247 7.98 -22.87 -12.24
N LEU A 248 6.78 -22.94 -11.64
CA LEU A 248 6.58 -23.62 -10.35
C LEU A 248 6.76 -25.13 -10.44
N VAL A 249 6.42 -25.74 -11.57
CA VAL A 249 6.61 -27.18 -11.79
C VAL A 249 8.10 -27.49 -11.98
N GLN A 250 8.82 -26.60 -12.65
CA GLN A 250 10.25 -26.73 -12.95
C GLN A 250 11.16 -26.07 -11.90
N LEU A 251 10.65 -25.81 -10.69
CA LEU A 251 11.33 -25.00 -9.68
C LEU A 251 12.74 -25.51 -9.34
N ALA A 252 12.90 -26.84 -9.29
CA ALA A 252 14.18 -27.50 -9.01
C ALA A 252 15.22 -27.29 -10.12
N ASP A 253 14.77 -27.11 -11.37
CA ASP A 253 15.61 -26.97 -12.56
C ASP A 253 15.92 -25.51 -12.89
N LEU A 254 15.19 -24.55 -12.29
CA LEU A 254 15.43 -23.13 -12.52
C LEU A 254 16.81 -22.68 -12.03
N PRO A 255 17.48 -21.75 -12.74
CA PRO A 255 18.66 -21.07 -12.23
C PRO A 255 18.37 -20.39 -10.89
N GLY A 256 19.37 -20.36 -9.99
CA GLY A 256 19.28 -19.78 -8.65
C GLY A 256 18.46 -18.48 -8.52
N PRO A 257 18.70 -17.43 -9.34
CA PRO A 257 17.94 -16.18 -9.21
C PRO A 257 16.45 -16.35 -9.59
N HIS A 258 16.12 -17.13 -10.62
CA HIS A 258 14.71 -17.35 -11.00
C HIS A 258 13.99 -18.18 -9.95
N ARG A 259 14.66 -19.18 -9.36
CA ARG A 259 14.12 -19.95 -8.25
C ARG A 259 13.84 -19.07 -7.03
N ALA A 260 14.78 -18.19 -6.68
CA ALA A 260 14.63 -17.25 -5.57
C ALA A 260 13.48 -16.26 -5.81
N ASP A 261 13.28 -15.79 -7.04
CA ASP A 261 12.20 -14.87 -7.41
C ASP A 261 10.82 -15.52 -7.25
N VAL A 262 10.67 -16.77 -7.72
CA VAL A 262 9.44 -17.55 -7.54
C VAL A 262 9.16 -17.80 -6.05
N LEU A 263 10.17 -18.23 -5.28
CA LEU A 263 10.03 -18.45 -3.84
C LEU A 263 9.68 -17.16 -3.09
N THR A 264 10.32 -16.04 -3.44
CA THR A 264 10.01 -14.71 -2.89
C THR A 264 8.55 -14.35 -3.14
N SER A 265 8.03 -14.61 -4.34
CA SER A 265 6.63 -14.35 -4.68
C SER A 265 5.66 -15.20 -3.86
N VAL A 266 5.92 -16.51 -3.72
CA VAL A 266 5.10 -17.43 -2.92
C VAL A 266 5.10 -17.03 -1.45
N LEU A 267 6.28 -16.82 -0.86
CA LEU A 267 6.42 -16.43 0.53
C LEU A 267 5.83 -15.05 0.79
N GLY A 268 5.99 -14.11 -0.14
CA GLY A 268 5.38 -12.80 -0.10
C GLY A 268 3.85 -12.86 -0.08
N LEU A 269 3.24 -13.69 -0.93
CA LEU A 269 1.80 -13.89 -0.94
C LEU A 269 1.29 -14.41 0.42
N LEU A 270 1.91 -15.47 0.93
CA LEU A 270 1.54 -16.07 2.22
C LEU A 270 1.73 -15.07 3.36
N ALA A 271 2.87 -14.37 3.41
CA ALA A 271 3.15 -13.36 4.41
C ALA A 271 2.15 -12.20 4.35
N GLY A 272 1.80 -11.71 3.16
CA GLY A 272 0.80 -10.66 2.96
C GLY A 272 -0.58 -11.08 3.49
N ILE A 273 -1.03 -12.29 3.16
CA ILE A 273 -2.30 -12.84 3.67
C ILE A 273 -2.28 -12.95 5.20
N VAL A 274 -1.19 -13.49 5.77
CA VAL A 274 -1.04 -13.62 7.23
C VAL A 274 -1.08 -12.24 7.89
N VAL A 275 -0.37 -11.24 7.37
CA VAL A 275 -0.40 -9.86 7.88
C VAL A 275 -1.81 -9.29 7.84
N LEU A 276 -2.52 -9.47 6.72
CA LEU A 276 -3.91 -9.01 6.58
C LEU A 276 -4.82 -9.66 7.63
N VAL A 277 -4.74 -10.98 7.81
CA VAL A 277 -5.55 -11.71 8.79
C VAL A 277 -5.24 -11.27 10.22
N LEU A 278 -3.97 -11.18 10.58
CA LEU A 278 -3.52 -10.81 11.93
C LEU A 278 -3.95 -9.38 12.30
N LEU A 279 -3.93 -8.45 11.34
CA LEU A 279 -4.26 -7.05 11.57
C LEU A 279 -5.74 -6.71 11.27
N ALA A 280 -6.48 -7.58 10.59
CA ALA A 280 -7.92 -7.43 10.38
C ALA A 280 -8.72 -7.66 11.68
N GLY A 281 -8.20 -8.45 12.62
CA GLY A 281 -8.85 -8.78 13.89
C GLY A 281 -9.16 -7.57 14.79
N ARG A 282 -10.13 -7.75 15.71
CA ARG A 282 -10.41 -6.76 16.77
C ARG A 282 -9.18 -6.63 17.69
N GLY A 283 -8.77 -5.39 17.97
CA GLY A 283 -7.63 -5.08 18.83
C GLY A 283 -7.78 -5.63 20.25
N ALA A 284 -6.71 -5.53 21.04
CA ALA A 284 -6.76 -5.88 22.45
C ALA A 284 -7.90 -5.12 23.15
N PRO A 285 -8.62 -5.76 24.10
CA PRO A 285 -9.61 -5.06 24.91
C PRO A 285 -8.94 -3.83 25.54
N ALA A 286 -9.65 -2.71 25.53
CA ALA A 286 -9.16 -1.50 26.19
C ALA A 286 -8.86 -1.85 27.65
N ALA A 287 -7.72 -1.37 28.16
CA ALA A 287 -7.48 -1.42 29.60
C ALA A 287 -8.70 -0.78 30.29
N ALA A 288 -9.20 -1.42 31.35
CA ALA A 288 -10.33 -0.90 32.10
C ALA A 288 -10.08 0.58 32.42
N PRO A 289 -11.08 1.46 32.25
CA PRO A 289 -10.92 2.86 32.64
C PRO A 289 -10.41 2.91 34.08
N ALA A 290 -9.48 3.83 34.35
CA ALA A 290 -9.01 4.06 35.71
C ALA A 290 -10.24 4.23 36.63
N PRO A 291 -10.21 3.70 37.87
CA PRO A 291 -11.30 3.86 38.81
C PRO A 291 -11.71 5.34 38.88
N TYR A 292 -13.02 5.61 38.86
CA TYR A 292 -13.51 6.96 39.08
C TYR A 292 -12.86 7.50 40.36
N PRO A 293 -12.28 8.72 40.33
CA PRO A 293 -11.86 9.34 41.56
C PRO A 293 -13.08 9.43 42.48
N PRO A 294 -12.94 9.19 43.79
CA PRO A 294 -14.05 9.28 44.73
C PRO A 294 -14.73 10.64 44.58
N ALA A 295 -16.07 10.65 44.64
CA ALA A 295 -16.86 11.86 44.52
C ALA A 295 -16.34 12.90 45.51
N GLY A 296 -15.77 14.00 45.01
CA GLY A 296 -15.18 15.07 45.82
C GLY A 296 -13.67 15.28 45.68
N ALA A 297 -12.95 14.47 44.90
CA ALA A 297 -11.53 14.73 44.63
C ALA A 297 -11.37 15.98 43.74
N LEU A 298 -10.80 17.06 44.29
CA LEU A 298 -10.36 18.23 43.52
C LEU A 298 -9.24 17.82 42.55
N PRO A 299 -9.19 18.40 41.33
CA PRO A 299 -8.08 18.18 40.42
C PRO A 299 -6.77 18.62 41.06
N PRO A 300 -5.65 17.91 40.81
CA PRO A 300 -4.34 18.29 41.35
C PRO A 300 -3.91 19.67 40.83
N PRO A 301 -3.13 20.44 41.62
CA PRO A 301 -2.65 21.77 41.25
C PRO A 301 -1.71 21.77 40.04
#